data_AF-A0A7V7NVR0-F1
#
_entry.id   AF-A0A7V7NVR0-F1
#
_cell.length_a   1.000
_cell.length_b   1.000
_cell.length_c   1.000
_cell.angle_alpha   90.00
_cell.angle_beta   90.00
_cell.angle_gamma   90.00
#
_symmetry.space_group_name_H-M   'P 1'
#
loop_
_entity.id
_entity.type
_entity.pdbx_description
1 polymer ?
#
loop_
_entity_poly.entity_id
_entity_poly.type
_entity_poly.pdbx_seq_one_letter_code
_entity_poly.pdbx_strand_id
1 'polypeptide(L)'
;MNFTNMALSKSLVRQSHFLGTKIRNLRKRNHLTMEDLSARCIRINPEYAPSVSYLSMIERGKRVPSIDMLEVIAQVFQKSPTWFLDDESEQQAIAPDKGNRGGISGMALEPSFLFSNDILQIAIPEMLSQTGISGRQFAHLLIRAHQESHQNHFPDLERAAEEVGLKRLNLSIEDLIDIARSLGINIRWVTRTPQDVVDELGINAKQLVTSFFEPPGTIFLNEILKEYPTRLKYDLSVYIGHCILHSKEGLKSVLSVGNNNTWDDNQVSGSSQLNSQDILQAWRDFESSFFAGALLCPKVPFRQLLDRTGYEIDVHQRAGVSPSVAMRRMTVVSPYPHWHYFDAYGPGKLKAVYRGNGIPLPWGNMRTVADPCQHWAVFRRLSEPRAGSSAQISILNVGDEPRIYCCESINMTDPAGNNRVLCAGIDLNPAIDAQGGNSREIAEQLKASCVDNGGSVAIPRNIKKDLTTIAKILNINWIERGIETEARLICSRGGECPRQPSCYSKCGES
;
A
#
# COMPACT_ATOMS: atom_id res chain seq x y z
N MET A 1 55.32 -2.73 -10.16
CA MET A 1 54.03 -3.10 -9.51
C MET A 1 53.95 -2.32 -8.21
N ASN A 2 53.09 -1.30 -8.16
CA ASN A 2 53.02 -0.33 -7.07
C ASN A 2 52.38 -0.95 -5.81
N PHE A 3 52.96 -0.70 -4.64
CA PHE A 3 52.46 -1.15 -3.33
C PHE A 3 50.98 -0.77 -3.09
N THR A 4 50.51 0.34 -3.66
CA THR A 4 49.12 0.79 -3.64
C THR A 4 48.16 -0.19 -4.31
N ASN A 5 48.48 -0.72 -5.49
CA ASN A 5 47.63 -1.69 -6.20
C ASN A 5 47.55 -3.04 -5.45
N MET A 6 48.59 -3.39 -4.70
CA MET A 6 48.66 -4.62 -3.92
C MET A 6 47.85 -4.55 -2.60
N ALA A 7 47.71 -3.36 -2.03
CA ALA A 7 46.82 -3.11 -0.89
C ALA A 7 45.35 -3.06 -1.33
N LEU A 8 45.06 -2.39 -2.45
CA LEU A 8 43.73 -2.34 -3.04
C LEU A 8 43.23 -3.71 -3.50
N SER A 9 44.07 -4.58 -4.05
CA SER A 9 43.66 -5.93 -4.48
C SER A 9 43.26 -6.84 -3.31
N LYS A 10 43.93 -6.73 -2.15
CA LYS A 10 43.55 -7.44 -0.91
C LYS A 10 42.27 -6.89 -0.30
N SER A 11 42.07 -5.57 -0.35
CA SER A 11 40.83 -4.90 0.07
C SER A 11 39.65 -5.28 -0.84
N LEU A 12 39.86 -5.39 -2.15
CA LEU A 12 38.82 -5.72 -3.12
C LEU A 12 38.12 -7.06 -2.82
N VAL A 13 38.86 -8.08 -2.39
CA VAL A 13 38.29 -9.39 -2.06
C VAL A 13 37.57 -9.38 -0.71
N ARG A 14 38.00 -8.54 0.23
CA ARG A 14 37.51 -8.52 1.62
C ARG A 14 36.43 -7.46 1.89
N GLN A 15 36.34 -6.41 1.07
CA GLN A 15 35.48 -5.23 1.26
C GLN A 15 34.59 -4.94 0.03
N SER A 16 34.51 -5.85 -0.95
CA SER A 16 33.62 -5.69 -2.10
C SER A 16 32.13 -5.95 -1.82
N HIS A 17 31.77 -6.27 -0.57
CA HIS A 17 30.39 -6.60 -0.20
C HIS A 17 29.39 -5.52 -0.65
N PHE A 18 29.74 -4.24 -0.50
CA PHE A 18 28.87 -3.11 -0.87
C PHE A 18 29.11 -2.56 -2.28
N LEU A 19 30.15 -3.02 -2.98
CA LEU A 19 30.61 -2.45 -4.25
C LEU A 19 29.53 -2.54 -5.33
N GLY A 20 28.91 -3.71 -5.49
CA GLY A 20 27.84 -3.92 -6.46
C GLY A 20 26.64 -2.98 -6.24
N THR A 21 26.23 -2.81 -4.99
CA THR A 21 25.07 -1.97 -4.63
C THR A 21 25.38 -0.48 -4.76
N LYS A 22 26.58 -0.04 -4.39
CA LYS A 22 27.04 1.33 -4.64
C LYS A 22 27.01 1.68 -6.13
N ILE A 23 27.51 0.80 -6.99
CA ILE A 23 27.46 0.97 -8.46
C ILE A 23 26.01 1.03 -8.95
N ARG A 24 25.17 0.08 -8.52
CA ARG A 24 23.76 0.02 -8.91
C ARG A 24 22.99 1.28 -8.51
N ASN A 25 23.18 1.77 -7.29
CA ASN A 25 22.49 2.95 -6.78
C ASN A 25 22.94 4.23 -7.47
N LEU A 26 24.25 4.41 -7.67
CA LEU A 26 24.76 5.54 -8.47
C LEU A 26 24.20 5.53 -9.89
N ARG A 27 24.16 4.35 -10.53
CA ARG A 27 23.59 4.19 -11.86
C ARG A 27 22.10 4.59 -11.89
N LYS A 28 21.31 4.10 -10.94
CA LYS A 28 19.87 4.38 -10.87
C LYS A 28 19.55 5.85 -10.59
N ARG A 29 20.27 6.49 -9.67
CA ARG A 29 20.10 7.93 -9.36
C ARG A 29 20.44 8.85 -10.51
N ASN A 30 21.41 8.45 -11.33
CA ASN A 30 21.78 9.17 -12.55
C ASN A 30 20.94 8.75 -13.76
N HIS A 31 19.84 8.00 -13.56
CA HIS A 31 18.92 7.53 -14.60
C HIS A 31 19.60 6.77 -15.76
N LEU A 32 20.65 6.01 -15.47
CA LEU A 32 21.39 5.25 -16.48
C LEU A 32 20.87 3.80 -16.59
N THR A 33 20.70 3.32 -17.82
CA THR A 33 20.55 1.89 -18.09
C THR A 33 21.89 1.17 -17.91
N MET A 34 21.90 -0.17 -17.88
CA MET A 34 23.17 -0.91 -17.83
C MET A 34 23.95 -0.73 -19.14
N GLU A 35 23.23 -0.62 -20.24
CA GLU A 35 23.72 -0.30 -21.58
C GLU A 35 24.40 1.07 -21.58
N ASP A 36 23.76 2.10 -21.01
CA ASP A 36 24.34 3.45 -20.92
C ASP A 36 25.64 3.47 -20.11
N LEU A 37 25.67 2.77 -18.97
CA LEU A 37 26.89 2.71 -18.14
C LEU A 37 28.00 1.96 -18.88
N SER A 38 27.69 0.81 -19.49
CA SER A 38 28.65 0.04 -20.27
C SER A 38 29.22 0.86 -21.44
N ALA A 39 28.37 1.56 -22.20
CA ALA A 39 28.79 2.42 -23.30
C ALA A 39 29.69 3.59 -22.83
N ARG A 40 29.39 4.20 -21.67
CA ARG A 40 30.25 5.24 -21.07
C ARG A 40 31.61 4.69 -20.65
N CYS A 41 31.64 3.48 -20.08
CA CYS A 41 32.90 2.80 -19.75
C CYS A 41 33.74 2.52 -21.01
N ILE A 42 33.13 2.07 -22.11
CA ILE A 42 33.81 1.82 -23.39
C ILE A 42 34.47 3.10 -23.91
N ARG A 43 33.83 4.27 -23.76
CA ARG A 43 34.40 5.55 -24.19
C ARG A 43 35.62 5.97 -23.37
N ILE A 44 35.76 5.49 -22.14
CA ILE A 44 36.89 5.78 -21.26
C ILE A 44 38.04 4.82 -21.55
N ASN A 45 37.77 3.51 -21.49
CA ASN A 45 38.75 2.48 -21.79
C ASN A 45 38.03 1.22 -22.32
N PRO A 46 38.14 0.93 -23.63
CA PRO A 46 37.49 -0.25 -24.24
C PRO A 46 37.98 -1.59 -23.68
N GLU A 47 39.24 -1.68 -23.24
CA GLU A 47 39.86 -2.93 -22.78
C GLU A 47 39.31 -3.39 -21.43
N TYR A 48 39.08 -2.45 -20.52
CA TYR A 48 38.59 -2.72 -19.16
C TYR A 48 37.11 -2.39 -18.95
N ALA A 49 36.38 -2.03 -20.01
CA ALA A 49 34.95 -1.74 -19.92
C ALA A 49 34.14 -3.02 -19.64
N PRO A 50 33.26 -3.04 -18.61
CA PRO A 50 32.38 -4.17 -18.36
C PRO A 50 31.31 -4.26 -19.46
N SER A 51 31.05 -5.47 -19.95
CA SER A 51 29.85 -5.75 -20.74
C SER A 51 28.59 -5.62 -19.88
N VAL A 52 27.43 -5.43 -20.51
CA VAL A 52 26.13 -5.35 -19.82
C VAL A 52 25.88 -6.57 -18.91
N SER A 53 26.19 -7.77 -19.39
CA SER A 53 26.02 -9.01 -18.63
C SER A 53 26.99 -9.08 -17.44
N TYR A 54 28.22 -8.60 -17.60
CA TYR A 54 29.22 -8.58 -16.54
C TYR A 54 28.89 -7.53 -15.48
N LEU A 55 28.46 -6.34 -15.89
CA LEU A 55 27.95 -5.28 -15.01
C LEU A 55 26.76 -5.78 -14.18
N SER A 56 25.82 -6.49 -14.80
CA SER A 56 24.70 -7.14 -14.10
C SER A 56 25.14 -8.14 -13.04
N MET A 57 26.23 -8.87 -13.26
CA MET A 57 26.79 -9.79 -12.27
C MET A 57 27.49 -9.04 -11.12
N ILE A 58 28.19 -7.94 -11.42
CA ILE A 58 28.82 -7.07 -10.41
C ILE A 58 27.74 -6.45 -9.51
N GLU A 59 26.70 -5.84 -10.09
CA GLU A 59 25.62 -5.18 -9.33
C GLU A 59 24.80 -6.13 -8.44
N ARG A 60 24.86 -7.44 -8.71
CA ARG A 60 24.21 -8.48 -7.90
C ARG A 60 25.17 -9.15 -6.91
N GLY A 61 26.41 -8.67 -6.78
CA GLY A 61 27.42 -9.25 -5.91
C GLY A 61 27.92 -10.63 -6.36
N LYS A 62 27.59 -11.07 -7.58
CA LYS A 62 28.00 -12.39 -8.11
C LYS A 62 29.42 -12.42 -8.65
N ARG A 63 29.95 -11.26 -9.04
CA ARG A 63 31.34 -11.09 -9.51
C ARG A 63 31.94 -9.82 -8.93
N VAL A 64 33.23 -9.88 -8.65
CA VAL A 64 34.02 -8.72 -8.26
C VAL A 64 34.80 -8.25 -9.50
N PRO A 65 34.75 -6.96 -9.88
CA PRO A 65 35.50 -6.45 -11.04
C PRO A 65 37.02 -6.52 -10.79
N SER A 66 37.84 -6.41 -11.84
CA SER A 66 39.26 -6.11 -11.65
C SER A 66 39.45 -4.68 -11.16
N ILE A 67 40.65 -4.35 -10.65
CA ILE A 67 40.95 -2.99 -10.20
C ILE A 67 40.84 -1.98 -11.35
N ASP A 68 41.35 -2.35 -12.53
CA ASP A 68 41.34 -1.50 -13.71
C ASP A 68 39.90 -1.26 -14.20
N MET A 69 39.04 -2.28 -14.11
CA MET A 69 37.62 -2.14 -14.42
C MET A 69 36.89 -1.24 -13.41
N LEU A 70 37.22 -1.37 -12.12
CA LEU A 70 36.66 -0.50 -11.09
C LEU A 70 37.09 0.96 -11.29
N GLU A 71 38.33 1.21 -11.71
CA GLU A 71 38.82 2.54 -12.06
C GLU A 71 38.01 3.18 -13.20
N VAL A 72 37.71 2.41 -14.25
CA VAL A 72 36.85 2.87 -15.35
C VAL A 72 35.45 3.24 -14.86
N ILE A 73 34.83 2.38 -14.04
CA ILE A 73 33.50 2.65 -13.47
C ILE A 73 33.54 3.89 -12.57
N ALA A 74 34.58 4.00 -11.73
CA ALA A 74 34.77 5.12 -10.82
C ALA A 74 34.95 6.45 -11.56
N GLN A 75 35.64 6.43 -12.69
CA GLN A 75 35.82 7.59 -13.56
C GLN A 75 34.50 8.05 -14.20
N VAL A 76 33.60 7.13 -14.60
CA VAL A 76 32.25 7.51 -15.09
C VAL A 76 31.47 8.29 -14.04
N PHE A 77 31.58 7.88 -12.76
CA PHE A 77 30.86 8.50 -11.65
C PHE A 77 31.64 9.60 -10.94
N GLN A 78 32.85 9.93 -11.40
CA GLN A 78 33.76 10.89 -10.77
C GLN A 78 33.98 10.60 -9.27
N LYS A 79 34.24 9.33 -8.94
CA LYS A 79 34.55 8.84 -7.59
C LYS A 79 35.94 8.20 -7.55
N SER A 80 36.50 8.07 -6.35
CA SER A 80 37.70 7.25 -6.13
C SER A 80 37.31 5.76 -6.16
N PRO A 81 38.13 4.84 -6.71
CA PRO A 81 37.93 3.40 -6.58
C PRO A 81 37.76 2.94 -5.12
N THR A 82 38.48 3.57 -4.19
CA THR A 82 38.39 3.27 -2.74
C THR A 82 37.01 3.58 -2.16
N TRP A 83 36.28 4.56 -2.71
CA TRP A 83 34.93 4.90 -2.25
C TRP A 83 33.96 3.72 -2.40
N PHE A 84 34.17 2.86 -3.40
CA PHE A 84 33.37 1.65 -3.59
C PHE A 84 33.72 0.53 -2.58
N LEU A 85 34.88 0.63 -1.92
CA LEU A 85 35.44 -0.34 -0.99
C LEU A 85 35.33 0.08 0.48
N ASP A 86 35.02 1.36 0.77
CA ASP A 86 34.91 1.83 2.17
C ASP A 86 33.66 1.29 2.89
N ASP A 87 33.86 0.86 4.14
CA ASP A 87 32.84 0.28 5.06
C ASP A 87 31.98 1.37 5.76
N GLU A 88 32.38 2.64 5.71
CA GLU A 88 31.57 3.74 6.25
C GLU A 88 30.40 4.06 5.32
N SER A 89 29.23 3.55 5.70
CA SER A 89 28.01 3.65 4.93
C SER A 89 27.35 5.02 5.11
N GLU A 90 27.47 5.89 4.12
CA GLU A 90 26.44 6.91 3.91
C GLU A 90 25.12 6.15 3.64
N GLN A 91 24.18 6.13 4.59
CA GLN A 91 22.89 5.43 4.45
C GLN A 91 22.17 5.83 3.16
N GLN A 92 22.33 7.10 2.79
CA GLN A 92 21.83 7.63 1.53
C GLN A 92 22.45 6.97 0.31
N ALA A 93 23.66 6.39 0.32
CA ALA A 93 24.31 5.75 -0.84
C ALA A 93 23.89 4.29 -1.09
N ILE A 94 23.35 3.60 -0.08
CA ILE A 94 23.05 2.17 -0.13
C ILE A 94 21.53 1.89 -0.14
N ALA A 95 20.71 2.83 0.35
CA ALA A 95 19.26 2.71 0.29
C ALA A 95 18.76 2.61 -1.18
N PRO A 96 17.84 1.65 -1.49
CA PRO A 96 17.29 1.50 -2.83
C PRO A 96 16.47 2.73 -3.21
N ASP A 97 16.76 3.32 -4.37
CA ASP A 97 15.97 4.41 -4.94
C ASP A 97 14.61 3.86 -5.40
N LYS A 98 13.54 4.26 -4.69
CA LYS A 98 12.16 3.89 -5.01
C LYS A 98 11.53 4.76 -6.10
N GLY A 99 12.18 5.87 -6.49
CA GLY A 99 11.53 6.90 -7.30
C GLY A 99 10.19 7.33 -6.69
N ASN A 100 9.18 7.55 -7.54
CA ASN A 100 7.82 7.91 -7.10
C ASN A 100 6.95 6.72 -6.64
N ARG A 101 7.54 5.52 -6.43
CA ARG A 101 6.76 4.33 -6.01
C ARG A 101 6.45 4.41 -4.52
N GLY A 102 5.18 4.23 -4.17
CA GLY A 102 4.68 4.30 -2.80
C GLY A 102 5.23 3.23 -1.86
N GLY A 103 4.86 3.34 -0.58
CA GLY A 103 5.25 2.42 0.49
C GLY A 103 6.46 2.88 1.32
N ILE A 104 6.71 2.18 2.44
CA ILE A 104 7.82 2.47 3.37
C ILE A 104 9.19 2.35 2.69
N SER A 105 10.16 3.21 3.00
CA SER A 105 11.51 3.09 2.43
C SER A 105 12.09 1.69 2.68
N GLY A 106 12.67 1.09 1.65
CA GLY A 106 13.27 -0.23 1.75
C GLY A 106 14.64 -0.14 2.40
N MET A 107 15.11 -1.24 2.99
CA MET A 107 16.49 -1.33 3.45
C MET A 107 17.41 -1.86 2.35
N ALA A 108 18.68 -1.50 2.40
CA ALA A 108 19.71 -2.20 1.65
C ALA A 108 19.84 -3.64 2.17
N LEU A 109 19.83 -4.60 1.25
CA LEU A 109 19.97 -6.02 1.58
C LEU A 109 21.45 -6.42 1.43
N GLU A 110 22.26 -6.07 2.45
CA GLU A 110 23.70 -6.30 2.43
C GLU A 110 24.24 -6.95 3.71
N PRO A 111 25.24 -7.85 3.62
CA PRO A 111 25.83 -8.39 2.39
C PRO A 111 24.83 -9.21 1.56
N SER A 112 24.77 -8.96 0.25
CA SER A 112 23.76 -9.53 -0.66
C SER A 112 23.63 -11.05 -0.63
N PHE A 113 24.70 -11.79 -0.29
CA PHE A 113 24.67 -13.24 -0.16
C PHE A 113 23.75 -13.72 0.98
N LEU A 114 23.61 -12.97 2.08
CA LEU A 114 22.70 -13.27 3.21
C LEU A 114 21.22 -13.17 2.80
N PHE A 115 20.93 -12.43 1.74
CA PHE A 115 19.59 -12.23 1.20
C PHE A 115 19.36 -13.04 -0.09
N SER A 116 20.13 -14.11 -0.27
CA SER A 116 19.88 -15.11 -1.31
C SER A 116 18.54 -15.82 -1.07
N ASN A 117 17.91 -16.28 -2.16
CA ASN A 117 16.63 -16.99 -2.07
C ASN A 117 16.71 -18.19 -1.11
N ASP A 118 17.81 -18.93 -1.12
CA ASP A 118 18.01 -20.12 -0.29
C ASP A 118 18.03 -19.77 1.20
N ILE A 119 18.74 -18.70 1.59
CA ILE A 119 18.79 -18.26 2.99
C ILE A 119 17.45 -17.67 3.42
N LEU A 120 16.82 -16.84 2.57
CA LEU A 120 15.51 -16.25 2.88
C LEU A 120 14.41 -17.30 3.02
N GLN A 121 14.41 -18.35 2.20
CA GLN A 121 13.46 -19.46 2.31
C GLN A 121 13.56 -20.21 3.64
N ILE A 122 14.72 -20.19 4.29
CA ILE A 122 14.94 -20.82 5.61
C ILE A 122 14.70 -19.81 6.75
N ALA A 123 15.21 -18.59 6.62
CA ALA A 123 15.16 -17.58 7.68
C ALA A 123 13.76 -16.96 7.88
N ILE A 124 12.97 -16.82 6.80
CA ILE A 124 11.62 -16.24 6.91
C ILE A 124 10.70 -17.10 7.78
N PRO A 125 10.55 -18.43 7.54
CA PRO A 125 9.77 -19.30 8.42
C PRO A 125 10.17 -19.22 9.89
N GLU A 126 11.47 -19.22 10.16
CA GLU A 126 12.00 -19.11 11.53
C GLU A 126 11.61 -17.76 12.17
N MET A 127 11.81 -16.66 11.45
CA MET A 127 11.41 -15.32 11.92
C MET A 127 9.90 -15.23 12.18
N LEU A 128 9.06 -15.79 11.31
CA LEU A 128 7.60 -15.77 11.51
C LEU A 128 7.19 -16.59 12.75
N SER A 129 7.79 -17.77 12.93
CA SER A 129 7.57 -18.61 14.11
C SER A 129 7.95 -17.89 15.41
N GLN A 130 9.13 -17.25 15.45
CA GLN A 130 9.60 -16.49 16.62
C GLN A 130 8.76 -15.24 16.92
N THR A 131 8.21 -14.60 15.90
CA THR A 131 7.41 -13.37 16.04
C THR A 131 5.92 -13.62 16.27
N GLY A 132 5.46 -14.87 16.09
CA GLY A 132 4.06 -15.27 16.17
C GLY A 132 3.23 -14.80 14.96
N ILE A 133 3.86 -14.54 13.81
CA ILE A 133 3.16 -14.07 12.61
C ILE A 133 2.72 -15.28 11.77
N SER A 134 1.43 -15.35 11.40
CA SER A 134 0.90 -16.44 10.58
C SER A 134 1.27 -16.33 9.10
N GLY A 135 1.20 -17.44 8.36
CA GLY A 135 1.46 -17.47 6.91
C GLY A 135 0.55 -16.52 6.12
N ARG A 136 -0.74 -16.45 6.45
CA ARG A 136 -1.70 -15.49 5.86
C ARG A 136 -1.37 -14.03 6.18
N GLN A 137 -1.02 -13.75 7.43
CA GLN A 137 -0.59 -12.42 7.86
C GLN A 137 0.62 -11.94 7.05
N PHE A 138 1.61 -12.81 6.88
CA PHE A 138 2.78 -12.54 6.04
C PHE A 138 2.41 -12.39 4.55
N ALA A 139 1.53 -13.23 4.01
CA ALA A 139 1.04 -13.13 2.64
C ALA A 139 0.40 -11.76 2.36
N HIS A 140 -0.42 -11.25 3.28
CA HIS A 140 -1.02 -9.92 3.14
C HIS A 140 0.02 -8.78 3.18
N LEU A 141 1.13 -8.92 3.94
CA LEU A 141 2.23 -7.97 3.88
C LEU A 141 2.91 -7.99 2.50
N LEU A 142 3.15 -9.18 1.95
CA LEU A 142 3.72 -9.34 0.61
C LEU A 142 2.80 -8.73 -0.46
N ILE A 143 1.51 -9.03 -0.42
CA ILE A 143 0.50 -8.48 -1.33
C ILE A 143 0.49 -6.95 -1.23
N ARG A 144 0.49 -6.39 -0.01
CA ARG A 144 0.53 -4.94 0.19
C ARG A 144 1.79 -4.32 -0.41
N ALA A 145 2.97 -4.89 -0.13
CA ALA A 145 4.22 -4.41 -0.71
C ALA A 145 4.20 -4.49 -2.24
N HIS A 146 3.61 -5.55 -2.79
CA HIS A 146 3.41 -5.73 -4.22
C HIS A 146 2.49 -4.64 -4.81
N GLN A 147 1.32 -4.40 -4.21
CA GLN A 147 0.40 -3.32 -4.59
C GLN A 147 1.04 -1.93 -4.53
N GLU A 148 1.80 -1.63 -3.47
CA GLU A 148 2.49 -0.35 -3.30
C GLU A 148 3.56 -0.16 -4.39
N SER A 149 4.35 -1.20 -4.68
CA SER A 149 5.40 -1.15 -5.71
C SER A 149 4.87 -0.98 -7.14
N HIS A 150 3.64 -1.45 -7.40
CA HIS A 150 2.94 -1.32 -8.68
C HIS A 150 1.97 -0.13 -8.73
N GLN A 151 1.89 0.70 -7.67
CA GLN A 151 0.89 1.77 -7.55
C GLN A 151 -0.55 1.28 -7.83
N ASN A 152 -0.85 0.07 -7.34
CA ASN A 152 -2.12 -0.63 -7.54
C ASN A 152 -2.50 -0.86 -9.03
N HIS A 153 -1.55 -0.78 -9.95
CA HIS A 153 -1.81 -0.91 -11.38
C HIS A 153 -1.63 -2.35 -11.88
N PHE A 154 -2.73 -3.02 -12.22
CA PHE A 154 -2.77 -4.40 -12.70
C PHE A 154 -3.55 -4.52 -14.03
N PRO A 155 -2.94 -4.15 -15.17
CA PRO A 155 -3.64 -4.01 -16.44
C PRO A 155 -4.27 -5.30 -16.97
N ASP A 156 -3.71 -6.47 -16.65
CA ASP A 156 -4.27 -7.75 -17.09
C ASP A 156 -5.55 -8.11 -16.33
N LEU A 157 -5.60 -7.85 -15.02
CA LEU A 157 -6.82 -8.02 -14.22
C LEU A 157 -7.92 -7.04 -14.64
N GLU A 158 -7.54 -5.79 -14.95
CA GLU A 158 -8.43 -4.78 -15.52
C GLU A 158 -9.03 -5.25 -16.85
N ARG A 159 -8.18 -5.73 -17.77
CA ARG A 159 -8.60 -6.19 -19.09
C ARG A 159 -9.58 -7.36 -18.96
N ALA A 160 -9.25 -8.36 -18.14
CA ALA A 160 -10.12 -9.51 -17.92
C ALA A 160 -11.50 -9.10 -17.38
N ALA A 161 -11.54 -8.17 -16.42
CA ALA A 161 -12.79 -7.68 -15.86
C ALA A 161 -13.61 -6.85 -16.88
N GLU A 162 -12.94 -6.02 -17.68
CA GLU A 162 -13.58 -5.23 -18.73
C GLU A 162 -14.13 -6.07 -19.88
N GLU A 163 -13.47 -7.17 -20.25
CA GLU A 163 -13.94 -8.13 -21.25
C GLU A 163 -15.21 -8.84 -20.79
N VAL A 164 -15.30 -9.20 -19.51
CA VAL A 164 -16.47 -9.88 -18.94
C VAL A 164 -17.63 -8.92 -18.68
N GLY A 165 -17.33 -7.74 -18.11
CA GLY A 165 -18.35 -6.72 -17.81
C GLY A 165 -18.76 -5.86 -19.00
N LEU A 166 -18.07 -6.00 -20.14
CA LEU A 166 -18.24 -5.19 -21.35
C LEU A 166 -18.12 -3.68 -21.06
N LYS A 167 -17.26 -3.32 -20.10
CA LYS A 167 -17.06 -1.94 -19.62
C LYS A 167 -18.36 -1.23 -19.18
N ARG A 168 -19.39 -1.98 -18.80
CA ARG A 168 -20.65 -1.42 -18.31
C ARG A 168 -20.50 -0.99 -16.85
N LEU A 169 -20.86 0.25 -16.55
CA LEU A 169 -20.95 0.74 -15.18
C LEU A 169 -22.35 0.45 -14.62
N ASN A 170 -22.44 0.26 -13.31
CA ASN A 170 -23.71 0.01 -12.61
C ASN A 170 -24.46 -1.25 -13.10
N LEU A 171 -23.73 -2.37 -13.25
CA LEU A 171 -24.31 -3.68 -13.49
C LEU A 171 -25.37 -4.01 -12.43
N SER A 172 -26.51 -4.53 -12.84
CA SER A 172 -27.54 -5.00 -11.91
C SER A 172 -27.14 -6.33 -11.26
N ILE A 173 -27.92 -6.80 -10.28
CA ILE A 173 -27.69 -8.12 -9.70
C ILE A 173 -27.98 -9.20 -10.75
N GLU A 174 -29.02 -9.00 -11.56
CA GLU A 174 -29.43 -9.88 -12.66
C GLU A 174 -28.32 -9.97 -13.70
N ASP A 175 -27.71 -8.85 -14.10
CA ASP A 175 -26.54 -8.86 -15.00
C ASP A 175 -25.42 -9.77 -14.47
N LEU A 176 -25.10 -9.68 -13.17
CA LEU A 176 -24.04 -10.48 -12.55
C LEU A 176 -24.43 -11.97 -12.44
N ILE A 177 -25.70 -12.25 -12.16
CA ILE A 177 -26.23 -13.62 -12.16
C ILE A 177 -26.15 -14.22 -13.57
N ASP A 178 -26.49 -13.45 -14.60
CA ASP A 178 -26.43 -13.91 -15.99
C ASP A 178 -24.99 -14.12 -16.45
N ILE A 179 -24.06 -13.24 -16.06
CA ILE A 179 -22.62 -13.47 -16.25
C ILE A 179 -22.20 -14.77 -15.57
N ALA A 180 -22.55 -14.99 -14.30
CA ALA A 180 -22.19 -16.20 -13.59
C ALA A 180 -22.76 -17.46 -14.26
N ARG A 181 -24.03 -17.43 -14.70
CA ARG A 181 -24.67 -18.53 -15.44
C ARG A 181 -24.00 -18.81 -16.78
N SER A 182 -23.60 -17.76 -17.51
CA SER A 182 -22.89 -17.93 -18.78
C SER A 182 -21.54 -18.64 -18.61
N LEU A 183 -20.94 -18.52 -17.41
CA LEU A 183 -19.75 -19.25 -16.99
C LEU A 183 -20.06 -20.66 -16.45
N GLY A 184 -21.30 -21.13 -16.49
CA GLY A 184 -21.71 -22.43 -15.94
C GLY A 184 -21.74 -22.48 -14.41
N ILE A 185 -21.83 -21.33 -13.74
CA ILE A 185 -21.88 -21.25 -12.28
C ILE A 185 -23.33 -21.34 -11.80
N ASN A 186 -23.59 -22.27 -10.88
CA ASN A 186 -24.87 -22.42 -10.21
C ASN A 186 -24.94 -21.52 -8.97
N ILE A 187 -26.10 -20.92 -8.71
CA ILE A 187 -26.30 -20.07 -7.53
C ILE A 187 -27.38 -20.68 -6.64
N ARG A 188 -27.09 -20.83 -5.35
CA ARG A 188 -28.01 -21.34 -4.33
C ARG A 188 -28.09 -20.38 -3.15
N TRP A 189 -29.29 -20.25 -2.58
CA TRP A 189 -29.51 -19.46 -1.38
C TRP A 189 -29.47 -20.34 -0.14
N VAL A 190 -28.88 -19.83 0.94
CA VAL A 190 -28.78 -20.50 2.24
C VAL A 190 -29.09 -19.52 3.36
N THR A 191 -29.61 -20.03 4.47
CA THR A 191 -29.85 -19.22 5.67
C THR A 191 -28.77 -19.54 6.69
N ARG A 192 -27.91 -18.56 7.02
CA ARG A 192 -26.94 -18.66 8.12
C ARG A 192 -26.99 -17.40 8.97
N THR A 193 -27.12 -17.55 10.28
CA THR A 193 -27.15 -16.41 11.21
C THR A 193 -25.73 -15.92 11.53
N PRO A 194 -25.55 -14.63 11.87
CA PRO A 194 -24.29 -14.15 12.44
C PRO A 194 -23.91 -14.95 13.69
N GLN A 195 -22.60 -15.14 13.89
CA GLN A 195 -22.04 -15.77 15.08
C GLN A 195 -21.24 -14.71 15.85
N ASP A 196 -21.35 -14.72 17.17
CA ASP A 196 -20.49 -13.91 18.03
C ASP A 196 -19.09 -14.56 18.08
N VAL A 197 -18.06 -13.77 17.84
CA VAL A 197 -16.66 -14.21 17.81
C VAL A 197 -15.84 -13.29 18.73
N VAL A 198 -14.99 -13.90 19.54
CA VAL A 198 -14.02 -13.18 20.38
C VAL A 198 -12.69 -13.17 19.62
N ASP A 199 -12.18 -11.97 19.30
CA ASP A 199 -10.87 -11.80 18.66
C ASP A 199 -9.71 -12.11 19.63
N GLU A 200 -8.49 -12.30 19.13
CA GLU A 200 -7.26 -12.53 19.92
C GLU A 200 -6.97 -11.41 20.94
N LEU A 201 -7.55 -10.23 20.70
CA LEU A 201 -7.47 -9.03 21.56
C LEU A 201 -8.61 -8.95 22.60
N GLY A 202 -9.44 -10.00 22.73
CA GLY A 202 -10.55 -10.06 23.69
C GLY A 202 -11.76 -9.20 23.33
N ILE A 203 -11.85 -8.70 22.09
CA ILE A 203 -12.94 -7.84 21.63
C ILE A 203 -14.07 -8.72 21.08
N ASN A 204 -15.25 -8.66 21.71
CA ASN A 204 -16.48 -9.29 21.21
C ASN A 204 -16.93 -8.61 19.92
N ALA A 205 -17.10 -9.38 18.86
CA ALA A 205 -17.70 -8.86 17.65
C ALA A 205 -18.41 -9.91 16.79
N LYS A 206 -19.30 -9.44 15.93
CA LYS A 206 -20.16 -10.32 15.13
C LYS A 206 -19.47 -10.67 13.82
N GLN A 207 -19.47 -11.95 13.47
CA GLN A 207 -19.04 -12.46 12.16
C GLN A 207 -20.24 -13.04 11.41
N LEU A 208 -20.28 -12.80 10.11
CA LEU A 208 -21.30 -13.32 9.22
C LEU A 208 -20.64 -13.83 7.95
N VAL A 209 -20.77 -15.13 7.69
CA VAL A 209 -20.45 -15.68 6.36
C VAL A 209 -21.53 -15.20 5.40
N THR A 210 -21.15 -14.33 4.47
CA THR A 210 -22.08 -13.78 3.48
C THR A 210 -22.27 -14.73 2.31
N SER A 211 -21.22 -15.43 1.91
CA SER A 211 -21.27 -16.38 0.81
C SER A 211 -20.07 -17.32 0.81
N PHE A 212 -20.16 -18.41 0.05
CA PHE A 212 -19.02 -19.26 -0.26
C PHE A 212 -19.16 -19.92 -1.63
N PHE A 213 -18.02 -20.23 -2.24
CA PHE A 213 -17.92 -21.02 -3.47
C PHE A 213 -17.57 -22.47 -3.15
N GLU A 214 -18.36 -23.38 -3.68
CA GLU A 214 -18.13 -24.82 -3.64
C GLU A 214 -17.79 -25.33 -5.04
N PRO A 215 -16.59 -25.91 -5.22
CA PRO A 215 -16.18 -26.52 -6.49
C PRO A 215 -17.14 -27.65 -6.90
N PRO A 216 -17.36 -27.89 -8.22
CA PRO A 216 -16.67 -27.25 -9.34
C PRO A 216 -17.37 -25.98 -9.88
N GLY A 217 -18.34 -25.38 -9.17
CA GLY A 217 -19.07 -24.24 -9.76
C GLY A 217 -20.37 -23.83 -9.06
N THR A 218 -20.50 -24.01 -7.75
CA THR A 218 -21.71 -23.58 -7.02
C THR A 218 -21.40 -22.45 -6.06
N ILE A 219 -22.03 -21.30 -6.23
CA ILE A 219 -22.01 -20.20 -5.26
C ILE A 219 -23.20 -20.36 -4.32
N PHE A 220 -22.92 -20.38 -3.02
CA PHE A 220 -23.92 -20.30 -1.96
C PHE A 220 -23.96 -18.87 -1.40
N LEU A 221 -25.12 -18.23 -1.48
CA LEU A 221 -25.36 -16.87 -1.01
C LEU A 221 -26.25 -16.91 0.23
N ASN A 222 -25.86 -16.18 1.27
CA ASN A 222 -26.69 -16.03 2.45
C ASN A 222 -27.90 -15.14 2.14
N GLU A 223 -29.10 -15.54 2.56
CA GLU A 223 -30.35 -14.80 2.29
C GLU A 223 -30.33 -13.36 2.79
N ILE A 224 -29.57 -13.08 3.86
CA ILE A 224 -29.37 -11.71 4.36
C ILE A 224 -28.83 -10.76 3.27
N LEU A 225 -28.10 -11.27 2.27
CA LEU A 225 -27.59 -10.46 1.16
C LEU A 225 -28.69 -9.83 0.31
N LYS A 226 -29.93 -10.33 0.36
CA LYS A 226 -31.09 -9.71 -0.32
C LYS A 226 -31.36 -8.29 0.20
N GLU A 227 -31.05 -8.02 1.46
CA GLU A 227 -31.19 -6.69 2.08
C GLU A 227 -29.98 -5.78 1.80
N TYR A 228 -28.86 -6.34 1.32
CA TYR A 228 -27.61 -5.63 1.07
C TYR A 228 -27.17 -5.76 -0.39
N PRO A 229 -27.89 -5.15 -1.36
CA PRO A 229 -27.68 -5.36 -2.79
C PRO A 229 -26.25 -5.00 -3.24
N THR A 230 -25.64 -3.95 -2.70
CA THR A 230 -24.27 -3.58 -3.04
C THR A 230 -23.23 -4.61 -2.56
N ARG A 231 -23.52 -5.32 -1.46
CA ARG A 231 -22.65 -6.40 -0.98
C ARG A 231 -22.86 -7.66 -1.81
N LEU A 232 -24.11 -7.98 -2.16
CA LEU A 232 -24.43 -9.09 -3.06
C LEU A 232 -23.71 -8.94 -4.40
N LYS A 233 -23.73 -7.74 -5.01
CA LYS A 233 -22.99 -7.45 -6.24
C LYS A 233 -21.49 -7.72 -6.08
N TYR A 234 -20.91 -7.30 -4.96
CA TYR A 234 -19.49 -7.54 -4.67
C TYR A 234 -19.18 -9.03 -4.53
N ASP A 235 -19.94 -9.76 -3.73
CA ASP A 235 -19.70 -11.20 -3.50
C ASP A 235 -19.80 -12.01 -4.80
N LEU A 236 -20.84 -11.75 -5.62
CA LEU A 236 -20.96 -12.36 -6.95
C LEU A 236 -19.75 -12.04 -7.84
N SER A 237 -19.33 -10.78 -7.86
CA SER A 237 -18.20 -10.33 -8.70
C SER A 237 -16.87 -10.96 -8.29
N VAL A 238 -16.66 -11.19 -6.99
CA VAL A 238 -15.46 -11.89 -6.49
C VAL A 238 -15.43 -13.33 -6.98
N TYR A 239 -16.55 -14.06 -6.94
CA TYR A 239 -16.57 -15.44 -7.43
C TYR A 239 -16.49 -15.53 -8.95
N ILE A 240 -17.09 -14.59 -9.68
CA ILE A 240 -16.90 -14.48 -11.13
C ILE A 240 -15.41 -14.32 -11.43
N GLY A 241 -14.73 -13.40 -10.74
CA GLY A 241 -13.28 -13.21 -10.85
C GLY A 241 -12.50 -14.47 -10.52
N HIS A 242 -12.85 -15.15 -9.42
CA HIS A 242 -12.24 -16.41 -9.03
C HIS A 242 -12.35 -17.47 -10.14
N CYS A 243 -13.52 -17.64 -10.75
CA CYS A 243 -13.74 -18.62 -11.81
C CYS A 243 -13.09 -18.28 -13.16
N ILE A 244 -12.80 -17.01 -13.41
CA ILE A 244 -12.14 -16.54 -14.65
C ILE A 244 -10.62 -16.64 -14.50
N LEU A 245 -10.09 -16.20 -13.36
CA LEU A 245 -8.65 -16.10 -13.13
C LEU A 245 -8.05 -17.42 -12.64
N HIS A 246 -8.86 -18.29 -12.04
CA HIS A 246 -8.43 -19.54 -11.43
C HIS A 246 -9.28 -20.73 -11.89
N SER A 247 -8.78 -21.95 -11.67
CA SER A 247 -9.52 -23.17 -12.01
C SER A 247 -10.83 -23.28 -11.23
N LYS A 248 -11.92 -23.60 -11.93
CA LYS A 248 -13.24 -23.88 -11.34
C LYS A 248 -13.24 -25.11 -10.43
N GLU A 249 -12.29 -26.01 -10.61
CA GLU A 249 -12.04 -27.16 -9.74
C GLU A 249 -11.18 -26.81 -8.51
N GLY A 250 -10.94 -25.51 -8.28
CA GLY A 250 -10.07 -24.98 -7.23
C GLY A 250 -10.61 -25.16 -5.80
N LEU A 251 -10.00 -24.46 -4.84
CA LEU A 251 -10.32 -24.57 -3.42
C LEU A 251 -11.61 -23.82 -3.06
N LYS A 252 -12.28 -24.25 -1.98
CA LYS A 252 -13.41 -23.54 -1.38
C LYS A 252 -13.00 -22.11 -0.99
N SER A 253 -13.71 -21.11 -1.51
CA SER A 253 -13.52 -19.70 -1.17
C SER A 253 -14.70 -19.19 -0.34
N VAL A 254 -14.44 -18.52 0.77
CA VAL A 254 -15.47 -18.04 1.72
C VAL A 254 -15.35 -16.53 1.85
N LEU A 255 -16.48 -15.83 1.73
CA LEU A 255 -16.56 -14.40 2.01
C LEU A 255 -17.35 -14.17 3.29
N SER A 256 -16.78 -13.36 4.16
CA SER A 256 -17.38 -12.98 5.43
C SER A 256 -17.38 -11.46 5.63
N VAL A 257 -18.29 -11.03 6.50
CA VAL A 257 -18.41 -9.68 7.05
C VAL A 257 -18.19 -9.78 8.54
N GLY A 258 -17.71 -8.68 9.12
CA GLY A 258 -17.57 -8.56 10.55
C GLY A 258 -16.13 -8.55 11.02
N ASN A 259 -16.03 -8.52 12.33
CA ASN A 259 -14.80 -8.27 13.05
C ASN A 259 -14.23 -9.58 13.59
N ASN A 260 -13.86 -10.44 12.65
CA ASN A 260 -12.63 -11.18 12.79
C ASN A 260 -11.77 -10.92 11.55
N ASN A 261 -10.46 -11.00 11.73
CA ASN A 261 -9.57 -11.04 10.59
C ASN A 261 -9.96 -12.23 9.72
N THR A 262 -9.77 -12.17 8.41
CA THR A 262 -9.64 -13.37 7.56
C THR A 262 -8.46 -14.27 7.98
N TRP A 263 -7.92 -14.09 9.19
CA TRP A 263 -6.86 -14.89 9.79
C TRP A 263 -7.42 -16.15 10.46
N ASP A 264 -8.72 -16.18 10.78
CA ASP A 264 -9.32 -17.29 11.51
C ASP A 264 -10.65 -17.72 10.86
N ASP A 265 -10.56 -18.61 9.88
CA ASP A 265 -11.71 -19.42 9.50
C ASP A 265 -11.22 -20.85 9.22
N ASN A 266 -11.40 -21.69 10.25
CA ASN A 266 -11.63 -23.14 10.19
C ASN A 266 -10.71 -23.99 9.30
N GLN A 267 -9.41 -24.02 9.62
CA GLN A 267 -8.70 -25.30 9.65
C GLN A 267 -8.15 -25.54 11.05
N VAL A 268 -8.80 -26.47 11.73
CA VAL A 268 -8.31 -27.15 12.94
C VAL A 268 -7.02 -27.87 12.57
N SER A 269 -5.90 -27.15 12.59
CA SER A 269 -4.54 -27.69 12.66
C SER A 269 -3.64 -26.50 13.01
N GLY A 270 -3.30 -26.39 14.29
CA GLY A 270 -2.27 -25.48 14.79
C GLY A 270 -0.88 -25.92 14.30
N SER A 271 -0.66 -25.94 12.99
CA SER A 271 0.68 -25.99 12.45
C SER A 271 1.19 -24.56 12.37
N SER A 272 2.07 -24.21 13.29
CA SER A 272 2.98 -23.05 13.20
C SER A 272 3.93 -23.10 11.99
N GLN A 273 3.72 -24.04 11.06
CA GLN A 273 4.48 -24.19 9.85
C GLN A 273 3.86 -23.34 8.73
N LEU A 274 4.72 -22.52 8.13
CA LEU A 274 4.39 -21.65 7.01
C LEU A 274 3.92 -22.51 5.82
N ASN A 275 2.61 -22.61 5.60
CA ASN A 275 2.05 -23.36 4.48
C ASN A 275 2.02 -22.46 3.22
N SER A 276 2.76 -22.86 2.18
CA SER A 276 2.76 -22.17 0.88
C SER A 276 1.35 -22.03 0.27
N GLN A 277 0.43 -22.93 0.62
CA GLN A 277 -0.97 -22.88 0.20
C GLN A 277 -1.71 -21.65 0.76
N ASP A 278 -1.39 -21.21 1.98
CA ASP A 278 -2.03 -20.03 2.58
C ASP A 278 -1.65 -18.75 1.85
N ILE A 279 -0.38 -18.65 1.43
CA ILE A 279 0.10 -17.53 0.62
C ILE A 279 -0.60 -17.51 -0.73
N LEU A 280 -0.68 -18.67 -1.40
CA LEU A 280 -1.35 -18.79 -2.68
C LEU A 280 -2.84 -18.46 -2.58
N GLN A 281 -3.52 -18.89 -1.52
CA GLN A 281 -4.93 -18.57 -1.31
C GLN A 281 -5.13 -17.06 -1.09
N ALA A 282 -4.31 -16.43 -0.24
CA ALA A 282 -4.38 -14.98 -0.03
C ALA A 282 -4.12 -14.19 -1.33
N TRP A 283 -3.20 -14.66 -2.17
CA TRP A 283 -2.93 -14.07 -3.48
C TRP A 283 -4.15 -14.17 -4.42
N ARG A 284 -4.77 -15.35 -4.51
CA ARG A 284 -5.99 -15.58 -5.30
C ARG A 284 -7.17 -14.74 -4.82
N ASP A 285 -7.34 -14.62 -3.51
CA ASP A 285 -8.38 -13.78 -2.90
C ASP A 285 -8.15 -12.31 -3.24
N PHE A 286 -6.90 -11.85 -3.26
CA PHE A 286 -6.53 -10.52 -3.73
C PHE A 286 -6.88 -10.31 -5.22
N GLU A 287 -6.45 -11.21 -6.11
CA GLU A 287 -6.72 -11.11 -7.55
C GLU A 287 -8.22 -11.08 -7.85
N SER A 288 -8.98 -11.97 -7.21
CA SER A 288 -10.44 -12.05 -7.34
C SER A 288 -11.14 -10.80 -6.82
N SER A 289 -10.66 -10.24 -5.70
CA SER A 289 -11.16 -8.98 -5.10
C SER A 289 -10.85 -7.76 -5.97
N PHE A 290 -9.64 -7.70 -6.54
CA PHE A 290 -9.26 -6.63 -7.48
C PHE A 290 -10.11 -6.70 -8.74
N PHE A 291 -10.26 -7.89 -9.32
CA PHE A 291 -11.13 -8.14 -10.47
C PHE A 291 -12.57 -7.69 -10.19
N ALA A 292 -13.13 -8.03 -9.03
CA ALA A 292 -14.49 -7.60 -8.67
C ALA A 292 -14.66 -6.08 -8.66
N GLY A 293 -13.66 -5.35 -8.15
CA GLY A 293 -13.63 -3.89 -8.20
C GLY A 293 -13.57 -3.35 -9.63
N ALA A 294 -12.78 -3.96 -10.50
CA ALA A 294 -12.67 -3.58 -11.90
C ALA A 294 -13.94 -3.93 -12.72
N LEU A 295 -14.62 -5.04 -12.40
CA LEU A 295 -15.86 -5.46 -13.04
C LEU A 295 -17.00 -4.49 -12.70
N LEU A 296 -17.15 -4.16 -11.42
CA LEU A 296 -18.21 -3.26 -10.94
C LEU A 296 -17.96 -1.79 -11.29
N CYS A 297 -16.69 -1.39 -11.31
CA CYS A 297 -16.25 -0.04 -11.63
C CYS A 297 -15.16 -0.06 -12.72
N PRO A 298 -15.53 -0.27 -14.00
CA PRO A 298 -14.58 -0.29 -15.12
C PRO A 298 -13.77 1.00 -15.21
N LYS A 299 -12.49 0.92 -15.59
CA LYS A 299 -11.52 2.01 -15.38
C LYS A 299 -11.94 3.32 -16.02
N VAL A 300 -12.24 3.31 -17.32
CA VAL A 300 -12.57 4.53 -18.08
C VAL A 300 -13.96 5.09 -17.68
N PRO A 301 -15.04 4.30 -17.66
CA PRO A 301 -16.37 4.79 -17.24
C PRO A 301 -16.39 5.32 -15.80
N PHE A 302 -15.75 4.61 -14.86
CA PHE A 302 -15.75 5.04 -13.47
C PHE A 302 -14.91 6.30 -13.27
N ARG A 303 -13.76 6.43 -13.95
CA ARG A 303 -12.99 7.68 -13.96
C ARG A 303 -13.80 8.86 -14.49
N GLN A 304 -14.51 8.71 -15.61
CA GLN A 304 -15.36 9.76 -16.15
C GLN A 304 -16.47 10.16 -15.16
N LEU A 305 -17.03 9.19 -14.43
CA LEU A 305 -18.00 9.47 -13.38
C LEU A 305 -17.38 10.27 -12.24
N LEU A 306 -16.18 9.89 -11.76
CA LEU A 306 -15.45 10.60 -10.71
C LEU A 306 -15.10 12.04 -11.13
N ASP A 307 -14.62 12.23 -12.35
CA ASP A 307 -14.27 13.54 -12.89
C ASP A 307 -15.50 14.47 -12.95
N ARG A 308 -16.70 13.93 -13.25
CA ARG A 308 -17.95 14.69 -13.24
C ARG A 308 -18.48 15.03 -11.85
N THR A 309 -18.09 14.27 -10.82
CA THR A 309 -18.56 14.46 -9.44
C THR A 309 -17.51 15.06 -8.52
N GLY A 310 -16.34 15.43 -9.03
CA GLY A 310 -15.23 15.96 -8.23
C GLY A 310 -14.73 14.99 -7.16
N TYR A 311 -14.72 13.68 -7.47
CA TYR A 311 -14.26 12.60 -6.58
C TYR A 311 -14.98 12.50 -5.22
N GLU A 312 -16.20 13.03 -5.09
CA GLU A 312 -17.03 12.86 -3.90
C GLU A 312 -17.42 11.40 -3.64
N ILE A 313 -17.45 10.97 -2.36
CA ILE A 313 -17.72 9.57 -1.98
C ILE A 313 -19.11 9.11 -2.42
N ASP A 314 -20.11 9.99 -2.41
CA ASP A 314 -21.51 9.70 -2.78
C ASP A 314 -21.67 9.15 -4.21
N VAL A 315 -20.63 9.29 -5.05
CA VAL A 315 -20.53 8.63 -6.36
C VAL A 315 -20.81 7.12 -6.30
N HIS A 316 -20.55 6.48 -5.15
CA HIS A 316 -20.82 5.06 -4.95
C HIS A 316 -22.29 4.69 -5.19
N GLN A 317 -23.22 5.61 -4.90
CA GLN A 317 -24.66 5.42 -5.11
C GLN A 317 -24.98 5.37 -6.60
N ARG A 318 -24.39 6.28 -7.40
CA ARG A 318 -24.54 6.31 -8.86
C ARG A 318 -23.88 5.12 -9.54
N ALA A 319 -22.77 4.64 -9.00
CA ALA A 319 -22.10 3.43 -9.46
C ALA A 319 -22.82 2.14 -8.99
N GLY A 320 -23.76 2.24 -8.05
CA GLY A 320 -24.50 1.10 -7.50
C GLY A 320 -23.64 0.12 -6.71
N VAL A 321 -22.59 0.63 -6.03
CA VAL A 321 -21.64 -0.15 -5.22
C VAL A 321 -21.53 0.39 -3.80
N SER A 322 -20.89 -0.39 -2.91
CA SER A 322 -20.62 0.10 -1.55
C SER A 322 -19.56 1.21 -1.55
N PRO A 323 -19.57 2.13 -0.57
CA PRO A 323 -18.53 3.14 -0.44
C PRO A 323 -17.12 2.55 -0.41
N SER A 324 -16.94 1.38 0.23
CA SER A 324 -15.65 0.68 0.29
C SER A 324 -15.13 0.27 -1.09
N VAL A 325 -16.00 -0.16 -2.01
CA VAL A 325 -15.60 -0.52 -3.38
C VAL A 325 -15.23 0.74 -4.15
N ALA A 326 -16.06 1.79 -4.09
CA ALA A 326 -15.81 3.05 -4.76
C ALA A 326 -14.49 3.69 -4.31
N MET A 327 -14.26 3.81 -3.00
CA MET A 327 -13.06 4.42 -2.42
C MET A 327 -11.79 3.61 -2.72
N ARG A 328 -11.84 2.27 -2.64
CA ARG A 328 -10.72 1.42 -3.07
C ARG A 328 -10.41 1.63 -4.54
N ARG A 329 -11.45 1.73 -5.37
CA ARG A 329 -11.29 1.92 -6.82
C ARG A 329 -10.71 3.28 -7.18
N MET A 330 -11.03 4.35 -6.46
CA MET A 330 -10.44 5.69 -6.64
C MET A 330 -8.90 5.64 -6.63
N THR A 331 -8.30 4.78 -5.77
CA THR A 331 -6.84 4.66 -5.61
C THR A 331 -6.08 4.19 -6.85
N VAL A 332 -6.77 3.64 -7.84
CA VAL A 332 -6.17 3.05 -9.06
C VAL A 332 -6.69 3.68 -10.35
N VAL A 333 -7.91 4.24 -10.36
CA VAL A 333 -8.48 4.89 -11.55
C VAL A 333 -8.13 6.37 -11.64
N SER A 334 -7.82 7.01 -10.50
CA SER A 334 -7.42 8.41 -10.48
C SER A 334 -6.12 8.61 -11.27
N PRO A 335 -5.98 9.70 -12.06
CA PRO A 335 -4.72 10.03 -12.70
C PRO A 335 -3.64 10.44 -11.68
N TYR A 336 -4.04 10.86 -10.48
CA TYR A 336 -3.11 11.19 -9.41
C TYR A 336 -2.75 9.91 -8.65
N PRO A 337 -1.47 9.51 -8.52
CA PRO A 337 -1.11 8.20 -7.95
C PRO A 337 -0.93 8.19 -6.43
N HIS A 338 -0.87 9.36 -5.78
CA HIS A 338 -0.48 9.48 -4.37
C HIS A 338 -1.68 9.33 -3.41
N TRP A 339 -2.38 8.19 -3.50
CA TRP A 339 -3.52 7.84 -2.66
C TRP A 339 -3.17 6.90 -1.51
N HIS A 340 -3.99 6.90 -0.48
CA HIS A 340 -4.09 5.86 0.52
C HIS A 340 -5.56 5.53 0.81
N TYR A 341 -5.80 4.32 1.31
CA TYR A 341 -7.12 3.85 1.73
C TYR A 341 -7.00 3.01 3.00
N PHE A 342 -7.92 3.23 3.93
CA PHE A 342 -8.05 2.51 5.20
C PHE A 342 -9.49 2.07 5.42
N ASP A 343 -9.68 0.81 5.84
CA ASP A 343 -10.94 0.24 6.34
C ASP A 343 -10.72 -0.16 7.80
N ALA A 344 -11.18 0.67 8.73
CA ALA A 344 -10.89 0.53 10.15
C ALA A 344 -12.11 0.05 10.95
N TYR A 345 -11.88 -0.94 11.82
CA TYR A 345 -12.84 -1.49 12.75
C TYR A 345 -12.36 -1.19 14.16
N GLY A 346 -13.14 -0.47 14.98
CA GLY A 346 -12.81 -0.18 16.37
C GLY A 346 -11.39 0.37 16.63
N PRO A 347 -10.99 0.51 17.90
CA PRO A 347 -9.63 0.90 18.25
C PRO A 347 -8.61 -0.17 17.83
N GLY A 348 -7.63 0.21 17.01
CA GLY A 348 -6.47 -0.64 16.70
C GLY A 348 -6.72 -1.80 15.73
N LYS A 349 -7.76 -1.77 14.87
CA LYS A 349 -7.96 -2.78 13.81
C LYS A 349 -8.30 -2.23 12.40
N LEU A 350 -7.61 -2.74 11.38
CA LEU A 350 -7.53 -2.19 10.01
C LEU A 350 -7.63 -3.41 9.11
N LYS A 351 -8.84 -3.62 8.60
CA LYS A 351 -9.19 -4.77 7.77
C LYS A 351 -8.51 -4.70 6.41
N ALA A 352 -8.44 -3.51 5.81
CA ALA A 352 -7.82 -3.29 4.53
C ALA A 352 -7.01 -1.98 4.54
N VAL A 353 -5.84 -2.02 3.91
CA VAL A 353 -4.91 -0.89 3.85
C VAL A 353 -4.22 -0.85 2.50
N TYR A 354 -4.21 0.32 1.88
CA TYR A 354 -3.40 0.65 0.70
C TYR A 354 -2.68 1.99 0.92
N ARG A 355 -1.40 2.10 0.51
CA ARG A 355 -0.54 3.27 0.76
C ARG A 355 0.31 3.64 -0.47
N GLY A 356 -0.37 3.98 -1.57
CA GLY A 356 0.28 4.45 -2.81
C GLY A 356 1.11 5.72 -2.63
N ASN A 357 0.83 6.52 -1.61
CA ASN A 357 1.63 7.70 -1.22
C ASN A 357 2.75 7.40 -0.19
N GLY A 358 2.84 6.17 0.33
CA GLY A 358 3.84 5.82 1.35
C GLY A 358 3.58 6.38 2.76
N ILE A 359 2.38 6.89 3.05
CA ILE A 359 2.01 7.34 4.40
C ILE A 359 2.32 6.23 5.43
N PRO A 360 2.95 6.52 6.59
CA PRO A 360 3.15 5.50 7.60
C PRO A 360 1.80 5.00 8.12
N LEU A 361 1.77 3.77 8.63
CA LEU A 361 0.54 3.26 9.22
C LEU A 361 0.27 3.97 10.55
N PRO A 362 -0.99 4.27 10.87
CA PRO A 362 -1.34 4.82 12.17
C PRO A 362 -1.12 3.82 13.32
N TRP A 363 -1.03 2.51 13.01
CA TRP A 363 -0.60 1.45 13.92
C TRP A 363 -0.18 0.21 13.10
N GLY A 364 0.58 -0.71 13.70
CA GLY A 364 1.01 -1.95 13.04
C GLY A 364 -0.13 -2.96 12.99
N ASN A 365 -0.52 -3.42 11.80
CA ASN A 365 -1.63 -4.37 11.64
C ASN A 365 -1.54 -5.64 12.51
N MET A 366 -0.35 -6.02 12.99
CA MET A 366 -0.09 -7.29 13.68
C MET A 366 0.04 -7.19 15.20
N ARG A 367 0.14 -5.98 15.77
CA ARG A 367 0.23 -5.77 17.22
C ARG A 367 -0.44 -4.44 17.58
N THR A 368 -1.16 -4.42 18.70
CA THR A 368 -1.70 -3.18 19.28
C THR A 368 -0.55 -2.20 19.49
N VAL A 369 -0.64 -1.04 18.85
CA VAL A 369 0.36 0.02 19.04
C VAL A 369 0.05 0.75 20.32
N ALA A 370 1.08 0.86 21.17
CA ALA A 370 1.04 1.76 22.31
C ALA A 370 0.83 3.19 21.78
N ASP A 371 -0.18 3.86 22.32
CA ASP A 371 -0.43 5.30 22.09
C ASP A 371 -0.73 5.70 20.64
N PRO A 372 -1.84 5.20 20.04
CA PRO A 372 -2.25 5.65 18.70
C PRO A 372 -2.69 7.11 18.73
N CYS A 373 -2.24 7.88 17.74
CA CYS A 373 -2.56 9.30 17.60
C CYS A 373 -4.06 9.51 17.35
N GLN A 374 -4.80 10.05 18.32
CA GLN A 374 -6.26 10.24 18.23
C GLN A 374 -6.70 11.30 17.20
N HIS A 375 -5.74 12.02 16.60
CA HIS A 375 -6.03 13.13 15.68
C HIS A 375 -6.14 12.70 14.21
N TRP A 376 -5.88 11.44 13.88
CA TRP A 376 -6.16 10.94 12.53
C TRP A 376 -7.66 10.99 12.25
N ALA A 377 -8.02 11.37 11.02
CA ALA A 377 -9.42 11.49 10.59
C ALA A 377 -10.22 10.21 10.86
N VAL A 378 -9.63 9.04 10.59
CA VAL A 378 -10.23 7.73 10.81
C VAL A 378 -10.58 7.48 12.28
N PHE A 379 -9.73 7.88 13.23
CA PHE A 379 -9.97 7.64 14.65
C PHE A 379 -10.96 8.60 15.25
N ARG A 380 -10.92 9.88 14.87
CA ARG A 380 -11.93 10.85 15.30
C ARG A 380 -13.34 10.41 14.91
N ARG A 381 -13.50 9.83 13.71
CA ARG A 381 -14.79 9.28 13.27
C ARG A 381 -15.16 7.98 13.97
N LEU A 382 -14.19 7.18 14.43
CA LEU A 382 -14.46 6.00 15.25
C LEU A 382 -14.91 6.41 16.66
N SER A 383 -14.29 7.44 17.27
CA SER A 383 -14.63 7.92 18.61
C SER A 383 -15.90 8.77 18.64
N GLU A 384 -16.10 9.60 17.62
CA GLU A 384 -17.29 10.46 17.45
C GLU A 384 -17.96 10.16 16.10
N PRO A 385 -18.81 9.12 16.02
CA PRO A 385 -19.58 8.85 14.83
C PRO A 385 -20.47 10.03 14.46
N ARG A 386 -20.40 10.48 13.22
CA ARG A 386 -21.24 11.56 12.69
C ARG A 386 -21.87 11.14 11.36
N ALA A 387 -23.05 11.67 11.07
CA ALA A 387 -23.68 11.50 9.77
C ALA A 387 -22.87 12.21 8.67
N GLY A 388 -22.86 11.63 7.47
CA GLY A 388 -22.12 12.15 6.32
C GLY A 388 -20.60 11.99 6.42
N SER A 389 -19.90 12.47 5.40
CA SER A 389 -18.44 12.39 5.32
C SER A 389 -17.72 13.55 6.02
N SER A 390 -16.44 13.38 6.32
CA SER A 390 -15.54 14.42 6.86
C SER A 390 -14.32 14.54 5.99
N ALA A 391 -14.05 15.74 5.48
CA ALA A 391 -12.73 16.09 4.99
C ALA A 391 -11.86 16.63 6.13
N GLN A 392 -10.55 16.32 6.11
CA GLN A 392 -9.57 16.84 7.06
C GLN A 392 -8.22 17.07 6.36
N ILE A 393 -7.65 18.26 6.56
CA ILE A 393 -6.24 18.53 6.23
C ILE A 393 -5.37 18.14 7.42
N SER A 394 -4.38 17.30 7.17
CA SER A 394 -3.48 16.77 8.20
C SER A 394 -2.02 16.98 7.82
N ILE A 395 -1.17 17.24 8.80
CA ILE A 395 0.28 17.33 8.62
C ILE A 395 0.93 16.21 9.41
N LEU A 396 1.81 15.48 8.75
CA LEU A 396 2.53 14.34 9.31
C LEU A 396 3.97 14.38 8.83
N ASN A 397 4.92 14.23 9.76
CA ASN A 397 6.31 14.04 9.40
C ASN A 397 6.49 12.59 8.92
N VAL A 398 7.14 12.42 7.78
CA VAL A 398 7.58 11.11 7.28
C VAL A 398 9.10 11.15 7.19
N GLY A 399 9.76 10.50 8.14
CA GLY A 399 11.16 10.84 8.45
C GLY A 399 11.23 12.27 8.98
N ASP A 400 12.17 13.06 8.46
CA ASP A 400 12.35 14.47 8.87
C ASP A 400 11.58 15.47 7.98
N GLU A 401 10.76 14.99 7.04
CA GLU A 401 10.05 15.85 6.09
C GLU A 401 8.54 15.94 6.42
N PRO A 402 7.99 17.15 6.64
CA PRO A 402 6.56 17.33 6.83
C PRO A 402 5.81 17.19 5.50
N ARG A 403 4.71 16.43 5.53
CA ARG A 403 3.82 16.23 4.38
C ARG A 403 2.39 16.64 4.71
N ILE A 404 1.71 17.21 3.72
CA ILE A 404 0.32 17.63 3.82
C ILE A 404 -0.57 16.57 3.20
N TYR A 405 -1.49 16.03 3.98
CA TYR A 405 -2.48 15.06 3.54
C TYR A 405 -3.87 15.68 3.58
N CYS A 406 -4.70 15.36 2.59
CA CYS A 406 -6.15 15.50 2.72
C CYS A 406 -6.75 14.11 2.86
N CYS A 407 -7.67 13.93 3.81
CA CYS A 407 -8.38 12.67 4.02
C CYS A 407 -9.89 12.91 4.05
N GLU A 408 -10.66 12.04 3.40
CA GLU A 408 -12.10 11.95 3.56
C GLU A 408 -12.50 10.65 4.27
N SER A 409 -13.32 10.77 5.31
CA SER A 409 -13.77 9.65 6.14
C SER A 409 -15.29 9.55 6.24
N ILE A 410 -15.83 8.33 6.23
CA ILE A 410 -17.26 8.04 6.38
C ILE A 410 -17.50 6.88 7.37
N ASN A 411 -18.49 7.05 8.25
CA ASN A 411 -18.95 6.00 9.16
C ASN A 411 -19.88 5.03 8.42
N MET A 412 -19.72 3.74 8.69
CA MET A 412 -20.58 2.69 8.15
C MET A 412 -20.84 1.61 9.19
N THR A 413 -21.98 0.95 9.05
CA THR A 413 -22.28 -0.30 9.74
C THR A 413 -22.28 -1.43 8.72
N ASP A 414 -21.62 -2.53 9.04
CA ASP A 414 -21.58 -3.70 8.16
C ASP A 414 -22.79 -4.62 8.35
N PRO A 415 -23.07 -5.54 7.41
CA PRO A 415 -24.19 -6.49 7.54
C PRO A 415 -24.20 -7.36 8.81
N ALA A 416 -23.09 -7.47 9.54
CA ALA A 416 -23.04 -8.18 10.82
C ALA A 416 -23.34 -7.24 12.02
N GLY A 417 -23.59 -5.96 11.77
CA GLY A 417 -23.90 -4.95 12.78
C GLY A 417 -22.68 -4.27 13.39
N ASN A 418 -21.48 -4.44 12.82
CA ASN A 418 -20.27 -3.82 13.35
C ASN A 418 -20.06 -2.42 12.77
N ASN A 419 -19.67 -1.49 13.63
CA ASN A 419 -19.30 -0.14 13.21
C ASN A 419 -17.87 -0.11 12.67
N ARG A 420 -17.69 0.61 11.56
CA ARG A 420 -16.40 0.81 10.91
C ARG A 420 -16.30 2.19 10.28
N VAL A 421 -15.08 2.61 10.02
CA VAL A 421 -14.79 3.87 9.31
C VAL A 421 -13.96 3.57 8.08
N LEU A 422 -14.43 4.08 6.95
CA LEU A 422 -13.69 4.06 5.70
C LEU A 422 -13.02 5.41 5.53
N CYS A 423 -11.75 5.41 5.14
CA CYS A 423 -10.99 6.61 4.90
C CYS A 423 -10.21 6.49 3.59
N ALA A 424 -10.35 7.47 2.71
CA ALA A 424 -9.49 7.66 1.54
C ALA A 424 -8.73 8.96 1.75
N GLY A 425 -7.49 9.03 1.29
CA GLY A 425 -6.73 10.26 1.39
C GLY A 425 -5.62 10.35 0.36
N ILE A 426 -5.09 11.55 0.21
CA ILE A 426 -4.06 11.88 -0.78
C ILE A 426 -2.96 12.71 -0.14
N ASP A 427 -1.73 12.52 -0.60
CA ASP A 427 -0.60 13.41 -0.32
C ASP A 427 -0.68 14.60 -1.27
N LEU A 428 -0.65 15.85 -0.78
CA LEU A 428 -0.76 17.05 -1.61
C LEU A 428 0.60 17.55 -2.08
N ASN A 429 1.70 17.13 -1.44
CA ASN A 429 3.04 17.67 -1.72
C ASN A 429 3.46 17.48 -3.20
N PRO A 430 3.32 16.28 -3.81
CA PRO A 430 3.69 16.09 -5.21
C PRO A 430 2.90 16.99 -6.17
N ALA A 431 1.63 17.27 -5.88
CA ALA A 431 0.81 18.16 -6.69
C ALA A 431 1.24 19.63 -6.55
N ILE A 432 1.64 20.07 -5.36
CA ILE A 432 2.20 21.40 -5.10
C ILE A 432 3.49 21.61 -5.90
N ASP A 433 4.42 20.66 -5.81
CA ASP A 433 5.72 20.75 -6.49
C ASP A 433 5.54 20.72 -8.03
N ALA A 434 4.59 19.92 -8.54
CA ALA A 434 4.28 19.87 -9.97
C ALA A 434 3.71 21.20 -10.53
N GLN A 435 3.18 22.08 -9.67
CA GLN A 435 2.75 23.43 -10.04
C GLN A 435 3.83 24.51 -9.83
N GLY A 436 5.06 24.10 -9.51
CA GLY A 436 6.17 25.02 -9.26
C GLY A 436 6.16 25.63 -7.86
N GLY A 437 5.33 25.13 -6.94
CA GLY A 437 5.36 25.50 -5.53
C GLY A 437 6.49 24.81 -4.76
N ASN A 438 6.69 25.22 -3.51
CA ASN A 438 7.61 24.56 -2.58
C ASN A 438 6.80 23.83 -1.50
N SER A 439 6.49 22.55 -1.72
CA SER A 439 5.63 21.79 -0.81
C SER A 439 6.20 21.68 0.59
N ARG A 440 7.53 21.57 0.71
CA ARG A 440 8.25 21.50 1.99
C ARG A 440 8.06 22.77 2.81
N GLU A 441 8.30 23.93 2.20
CA GLU A 441 8.15 25.22 2.88
C GLU A 441 6.71 25.44 3.34
N ILE A 442 5.72 25.16 2.49
CA ILE A 442 4.30 25.26 2.85
C ILE A 442 3.96 24.32 4.02
N ALA A 443 4.45 23.08 3.98
CA ALA A 443 4.23 22.09 5.03
C ALA A 443 4.90 22.48 6.35
N GLU A 444 6.11 23.04 6.31
CA GLU A 444 6.83 23.56 7.48
C GLU A 444 6.11 24.76 8.10
N GLN A 445 5.66 25.73 7.29
CA GLN A 445 4.89 26.89 7.75
C GLN A 445 3.57 26.48 8.41
N LEU A 446 2.83 25.56 7.78
CA LEU A 446 1.56 25.06 8.32
C LEU A 446 1.77 24.25 9.60
N LYS A 447 2.84 23.44 9.65
CA LYS A 447 3.25 22.71 10.86
C LYS A 447 3.54 23.67 12.00
N ALA A 448 4.38 24.69 11.79
CA ALA A 448 4.72 25.68 12.81
C ALA A 448 3.45 26.36 13.35
N SER A 449 2.57 26.81 12.45
CA SER A 449 1.29 27.43 12.82
C SER A 449 0.41 26.50 13.68
N CYS A 450 0.39 25.20 13.38
CA CYS A 450 -0.31 24.21 14.20
C CYS A 450 0.35 24.02 15.57
N VAL A 451 1.69 23.95 15.65
CA VAL A 451 2.43 23.79 16.91
C VAL A 451 2.12 24.95 17.85
N ASP A 452 2.17 26.19 17.35
CA ASP A 452 1.91 27.41 18.12
C ASP A 452 0.48 27.47 18.70
N ASN A 453 -0.45 26.69 18.15
CA ASN A 453 -1.87 26.62 18.56
C ASN A 453 -2.26 25.25 19.14
N GLY A 454 -1.33 24.51 19.76
CA GLY A 454 -1.64 23.25 20.46
C GLY A 454 -1.98 22.08 19.53
N GLY A 455 -1.61 22.17 18.26
CA GLY A 455 -1.68 21.10 17.28
C GLY A 455 -2.77 21.23 16.21
N SER A 456 -3.60 22.27 16.24
CA SER A 456 -4.60 22.55 15.20
C SER A 456 -4.73 24.05 14.96
N VAL A 457 -4.91 24.48 13.71
CA VAL A 457 -5.05 25.90 13.37
C VAL A 457 -5.91 26.09 12.12
N ALA A 458 -6.62 27.21 12.04
CA ALA A 458 -7.22 27.64 10.78
C ALA A 458 -6.11 27.88 9.73
N ILE A 459 -6.31 27.37 8.51
CA ILE A 459 -5.27 27.41 7.47
C ILE A 459 -4.98 28.88 7.08
N PRO A 460 -3.70 29.33 7.14
CA PRO A 460 -3.31 30.68 6.73
C PRO A 460 -3.77 31.02 5.30
N ARG A 461 -4.13 32.28 5.05
CA ARG A 461 -4.74 32.72 3.77
C ARG A 461 -3.87 32.42 2.54
N ASN A 462 -2.55 32.56 2.65
CA ASN A 462 -1.60 32.23 1.59
C ASN A 462 -1.65 30.72 1.27
N ILE A 463 -1.48 29.87 2.29
CA ILE A 463 -1.52 28.41 2.14
C ILE A 463 -2.89 27.95 1.62
N LYS A 464 -3.97 28.54 2.12
CA LYS A 464 -5.34 28.28 1.65
C LYS A 464 -5.48 28.52 0.15
N LYS A 465 -4.95 29.63 -0.37
CA LYS A 465 -4.96 29.93 -1.80
C LYS A 465 -4.20 28.89 -2.63
N ASP A 466 -3.04 28.45 -2.15
CA ASP A 466 -2.23 27.43 -2.83
C ASP A 466 -2.98 26.08 -2.85
N LEU A 467 -3.49 25.64 -1.70
CA LEU A 467 -4.25 24.39 -1.60
C LEU A 467 -5.56 24.43 -2.42
N THR A 468 -6.25 25.57 -2.51
CA THR A 468 -7.44 25.72 -3.37
C THR A 468 -7.06 25.58 -4.85
N THR A 469 -5.89 26.05 -5.26
CA THR A 469 -5.40 25.86 -6.64
C THR A 469 -5.16 24.38 -6.91
N ILE A 470 -4.53 23.66 -5.99
CA ILE A 470 -4.33 22.21 -6.07
C ILE A 470 -5.66 21.45 -6.11
N ALA A 471 -6.65 21.86 -5.31
CA ALA A 471 -7.96 21.24 -5.30
C ALA A 471 -8.65 21.26 -6.68
N LYS A 472 -8.56 22.40 -7.37
CA LYS A 472 -9.11 22.57 -8.72
C LYS A 472 -8.38 21.75 -9.77
N ILE A 473 -7.06 21.67 -9.68
CA ILE A 473 -6.23 20.91 -10.63
C ILE A 473 -6.49 19.40 -10.50
N LEU A 474 -6.53 18.91 -9.26
CA LEU A 474 -6.84 17.51 -9.00
C LEU A 474 -8.33 17.20 -9.23
N ASN A 475 -9.19 18.23 -9.25
CA ASN A 475 -10.65 18.11 -9.33
C ASN A 475 -11.22 17.26 -8.19
N ILE A 476 -10.73 17.49 -6.96
CA ILE A 476 -11.12 16.73 -5.77
C ILE A 476 -11.78 17.68 -4.77
N ASN A 477 -13.11 17.64 -4.70
CA ASN A 477 -13.94 18.59 -3.96
C ASN A 477 -13.74 18.51 -2.43
N TRP A 478 -13.43 17.33 -1.91
CA TRP A 478 -13.16 17.17 -0.48
C TRP A 478 -11.86 17.84 -0.03
N ILE A 479 -10.95 18.21 -0.95
CA ILE A 479 -9.83 19.09 -0.62
C ILE A 479 -10.37 20.49 -0.27
N GLU A 480 -11.25 21.06 -1.10
CA GLU A 480 -11.85 22.38 -0.84
C GLU A 480 -12.61 22.40 0.49
N ARG A 481 -13.43 21.36 0.76
CA ARG A 481 -14.11 21.21 2.05
C ARG A 481 -13.13 21.10 3.22
N GLY A 482 -12.03 20.37 3.04
CA GLY A 482 -10.99 20.22 4.05
C GLY A 482 -10.29 21.54 4.37
N ILE A 483 -10.06 22.40 3.37
CA ILE A 483 -9.39 23.70 3.52
C ILE A 483 -10.23 24.70 4.34
N GLU A 484 -11.55 24.55 4.33
CA GLU A 484 -12.46 25.36 5.16
C GLU A 484 -12.42 24.97 6.65
N THR A 485 -11.79 23.85 6.99
CA THR A 485 -11.62 23.37 8.37
C THR A 485 -10.21 23.65 8.90
N GLU A 486 -10.01 23.46 10.19
CA GLU A 486 -8.67 23.54 10.78
C GLU A 486 -7.75 22.43 10.25
N ALA A 487 -6.52 22.81 9.91
CA ALA A 487 -5.45 21.84 9.70
C ALA A 487 -5.01 21.25 11.03
N ARG A 488 -4.60 19.98 11.02
CA ARG A 488 -4.25 19.23 12.23
C ARG A 488 -2.91 18.54 12.13
N LEU A 489 -2.09 18.67 13.17
CA LEU A 489 -0.91 17.83 13.35
C LEU A 489 -1.31 16.44 13.82
N ILE A 490 -0.80 15.43 13.11
CA ILE A 490 -0.94 14.01 13.42
C ILE A 490 0.46 13.38 13.54
N CYS A 491 0.55 12.23 14.21
CA CYS A 491 1.78 11.45 14.32
C CYS A 491 1.53 9.97 14.00
N SER A 492 2.58 9.32 13.51
CA SER A 492 2.67 7.85 13.32
C SER A 492 2.53 7.11 14.64
N ARG A 493 3.13 7.63 15.71
CA ARG A 493 3.19 7.04 17.05
C ARG A 493 3.14 8.13 18.13
N GLY A 494 2.61 7.80 19.31
CA GLY A 494 2.51 8.76 20.40
C GLY A 494 3.84 9.33 20.88
N GLY A 495 4.90 8.51 20.92
CA GLY A 495 6.26 8.95 21.26
C GLY A 495 6.88 9.96 20.28
N GLU A 496 6.34 10.08 19.07
CA GLU A 496 6.79 11.02 18.04
C GLU A 496 5.79 12.19 17.85
N CYS A 497 4.99 12.51 18.87
CA CYS A 497 3.98 13.55 18.78
C CYS A 497 4.62 14.93 18.55
N PRO A 498 4.34 15.62 17.41
CA PRO A 498 4.92 16.92 17.11
C PRO A 498 4.20 18.08 17.80
N ARG A 499 3.16 17.82 18.58
CA ARG A 499 2.34 18.85 19.23
C ARG A 499 3.04 19.38 20.48
N GLN A 500 2.82 20.65 20.77
CA GLN A 500 3.30 21.30 21.99
C GLN A 500 2.10 21.99 22.69
N PRO A 501 1.69 21.53 23.88
CA PRO A 501 2.18 20.35 24.60
C PRO A 501 1.87 19.03 23.86
N SER A 502 2.67 17.99 24.12
CA SER A 502 2.45 16.66 23.54
C SER A 502 1.16 16.05 24.08
N CYS A 503 0.47 15.27 23.26
CA CYS A 503 -0.72 14.51 23.69
C CYS A 503 -0.40 13.47 24.77
N TYR A 504 0.88 13.09 24.93
CA TYR A 504 1.30 11.96 25.77
C TYR A 504 2.23 12.38 26.92
N SER A 505 2.56 13.66 27.06
CA SER A 505 3.47 14.17 28.10
C SER A 505 2.92 14.10 29.54
N LYS A 506 1.72 13.53 29.76
CA LYS A 506 1.11 13.38 31.09
C LYS A 506 1.00 11.93 31.60
N CYS A 507 1.49 10.93 30.87
CA CYS A 507 1.40 9.51 31.30
C CYS A 507 2.60 9.02 32.14
N GLY A 508 3.54 9.90 32.51
CA GLY A 508 4.73 9.55 33.30
C GLY A 508 4.67 9.91 34.79
N GLU A 509 3.59 10.54 35.27
CA GLU A 509 3.40 10.90 36.68
C GLU A 509 2.03 10.40 37.16
N SER A 510 1.95 9.11 37.46
CA SER A 510 0.95 8.53 38.36
C SER A 510 1.36 7.11 38.75
#